data_AF-A0A924E5W7-F1
#
_entry.id   AF-A0A924E5W7-F1
#
_cell.length_a   1.000
_cell.length_b   1.000
_cell.length_c   1.000
_cell.angle_alpha   90.00
_cell.angle_beta   90.00
_cell.angle_gamma   90.00
#
_symmetry.space_group_name_H-M   'P 1'
#
loop_
_entity.id
_entity.type
_entity.pdbx_description
1 polymer ?
#
loop_
_entity_poly.entity_id
_entity_poly.type
_entity_poly.pdbx_seq_one_letter_code
_entity_poly.pdbx_strand_id
1 'polypeptide(L)' 'ILSRQCAVVRSQSLIINLPGQPKAIAETLEGLKGAGGEEIVPGIFAAVPYCIDLIGGPYLESNPGVCSVFRPKSALRPDS' A
#
# COMPACT_ATOMS: atom_id res chain seq x y z
N ILE A 1 -3.43 13.51 -15.28
CA ILE A 1 -3.85 14.88 -14.88
C ILE A 1 -5.36 15.07 -14.71
N LEU A 2 -6.22 14.31 -15.39
CA LEU A 2 -7.69 14.36 -15.17
C LEU A 2 -8.18 13.66 -13.89
N SER A 3 -7.31 12.88 -13.23
CA SER A 3 -7.66 12.11 -12.03
C SER A 3 -7.96 13.04 -10.85
N ARG A 4 -9.06 12.77 -10.15
CA ARG A 4 -9.44 13.41 -8.87
C ARG A 4 -9.40 12.41 -7.71
N GLN A 5 -8.53 11.42 -7.82
CA GLN A 5 -8.35 10.41 -6.77
C GLN A 5 -7.99 11.09 -5.46
N CYS A 6 -8.53 10.56 -4.37
CA CYS A 6 -8.17 10.93 -3.01
C CYS A 6 -8.13 9.68 -2.16
N ALA A 7 -7.47 9.79 -1.01
CA ALA A 7 -7.57 8.84 0.09
C ALA A 7 -8.06 9.59 1.33
N VAL A 8 -9.00 8.99 2.06
CA VAL A 8 -9.56 9.58 3.28
C VAL A 8 -9.69 8.53 4.36
N VAL A 9 -9.67 8.99 5.61
CA VAL A 9 -10.02 8.17 6.77
C VAL A 9 -11.43 8.54 7.22
N ARG A 10 -12.30 7.54 7.39
CA ARG A 10 -13.62 7.68 7.99
C ARG A 10 -13.71 6.71 9.16
N SER A 11 -13.79 7.24 10.39
CA SER A 11 -13.63 6.45 11.61
C SER A 11 -12.30 5.68 11.58
N GLN A 12 -12.32 4.34 11.63
CA GLN A 12 -11.13 3.49 11.56
C GLN A 12 -10.97 2.80 10.19
N SER A 13 -11.56 3.39 9.14
CA SER A 13 -11.49 2.84 7.77
C SER A 13 -10.74 3.78 6.85
N LEU A 14 -9.74 3.23 6.15
CA LEU A 14 -9.05 3.89 5.05
C LEU A 14 -9.79 3.63 3.74
N ILE A 15 -10.11 4.69 3.00
CA ILE A 15 -10.79 4.64 1.70
C ILE A 15 -9.87 5.25 0.66
N ILE A 16 -9.56 4.52 -0.40
CA ILE A 16 -8.66 4.95 -1.48
C ILE A 16 -9.39 4.84 -2.82
N ASN A 17 -9.45 5.93 -3.58
CA ASN A 17 -9.96 5.90 -4.94
C ASN A 17 -8.88 5.41 -5.90
N LEU A 18 -9.16 4.31 -6.60
CA LEU A 18 -8.27 3.70 -7.59
C LEU A 18 -8.75 4.01 -9.02
N PRO A 19 -7.89 3.85 -10.05
CA PRO A 19 -8.31 4.01 -11.44
C PRO A 19 -9.28 2.90 -11.86
N GLY A 20 -10.02 3.10 -12.96
CA GLY A 20 -11.00 2.11 -13.42
C GLY A 20 -10.44 0.96 -14.27
N GLN A 21 -9.24 1.11 -14.83
CA GLN A 21 -8.62 0.07 -15.67
C GLN A 21 -7.83 -0.92 -14.81
N PRO A 22 -8.03 -2.25 -14.96
CA PRO A 22 -7.34 -3.26 -14.15
C PRO A 22 -5.81 -3.14 -14.12
N LYS A 23 -5.20 -2.84 -15.28
CA LYS A 23 -3.75 -2.62 -15.37
C LYS A 23 -3.30 -1.44 -14.50
N ALA A 24 -4.00 -0.31 -14.59
CA ALA A 24 -3.69 0.88 -13.80
C ALA A 24 -3.94 0.66 -12.30
N ILE A 25 -4.92 -0.18 -11.93
CA ILE A 25 -5.14 -0.58 -10.53
C ILE A 25 -3.91 -1.30 -10.00
N ALA A 26 -3.42 -2.32 -10.73
CA ALA A 26 -2.24 -3.08 -10.35
C ALA A 26 -1.01 -2.18 -10.24
N GLU A 27 -0.77 -1.33 -11.25
CA GLU A 27 0.35 -0.37 -11.24
C GLU A 27 0.27 0.63 -10.07
N THR A 28 -0.94 1.07 -9.70
CA THR A 28 -1.11 1.99 -8.55
C THR A 28 -0.84 1.28 -7.22
N LEU A 29 -1.31 0.04 -7.07
CA LEU A 29 -1.20 -0.74 -5.83
C LEU A 29 0.20 -1.32 -5.61
N GLU A 30 0.76 -1.96 -6.63
CA GLU A 30 2.06 -2.65 -6.58
C GLU A 30 3.23 -1.71 -6.89
N GLY A 31 2.97 -0.63 -7.63
CA GLY A 31 4.00 0.29 -8.08
C GLY A 31 4.55 -0.06 -9.45
N LEU A 32 5.64 0.62 -9.81
CA LEU A 32 6.29 0.43 -11.12
C LEU A 32 7.44 -0.56 -10.97
N LYS A 33 7.31 -1.70 -11.66
CA LYS A 33 8.38 -2.69 -11.80
C LYS A 33 9.08 -2.49 -13.14
N GLY A 34 10.40 -2.60 -13.16
CA GLY A 34 11.20 -2.56 -14.37
C GLY A 34 11.19 -3.88 -15.13
N ALA A 35 11.94 -3.94 -16.23
CA ALA A 35 11.89 -5.06 -17.17
C ALA A 35 12.42 -6.38 -16.56
N GLY A 36 13.26 -6.31 -15.55
CA GLY A 36 13.78 -7.45 -14.80
C GLY A 36 12.99 -7.79 -13.53
N GLY A 37 11.85 -7.11 -13.29
CA GLY A 37 11.05 -7.26 -12.07
C GLY A 37 11.56 -6.44 -10.89
N GLU A 38 12.57 -5.59 -11.09
CA GLU A 38 13.06 -4.67 -10.07
C GLU A 38 12.01 -3.62 -9.71
N GLU A 39 11.82 -3.35 -8.43
CA GLU A 39 10.94 -2.28 -7.98
C GLU A 39 11.61 -0.93 -8.23
N ILE A 40 11.02 -0.12 -9.11
CA ILE A 40 11.50 1.23 -9.43
C ILE A 40 10.82 2.26 -8.54
N VAL A 41 9.50 2.11 -8.37
CA VAL A 41 8.68 2.98 -7.52
C VAL A 41 7.75 2.11 -6.69
N PRO A 42 7.77 2.22 -5.35
CA PRO A 42 6.84 1.50 -4.50
C PRO A 42 5.40 1.90 -4.80
N GLY A 43 4.52 0.90 -4.86
CA GLY A 43 3.08 1.13 -4.95
C GLY A 43 2.48 1.67 -3.65
N ILE A 44 1.27 2.23 -3.74
CA ILE A 44 0.61 2.82 -2.58
C ILE A 44 0.34 1.77 -1.49
N PHE A 45 0.22 0.49 -1.85
CA PHE A 45 -0.07 -0.58 -0.89
C PHE A 45 1.06 -0.79 0.12
N ALA A 46 2.31 -0.43 -0.21
CA ALA A 46 3.45 -0.55 0.71
C ALA A 46 3.25 0.22 2.02
N ALA A 47 2.49 1.33 1.99
CA ALA A 47 2.16 2.15 3.16
C ALA A 47 0.83 1.76 3.84
N VAL A 48 -0.05 1.04 3.14
CA VAL A 48 -1.42 0.78 3.61
C VAL A 48 -1.44 0.03 4.95
N PRO A 49 -0.68 -1.06 5.16
CA PRO A 49 -0.71 -1.76 6.45
C PRO A 49 -0.34 -0.89 7.64
N TYR A 50 0.69 -0.05 7.51
CA TYR A 50 1.06 0.85 8.61
C TYR A 50 0.01 1.96 8.82
N CYS A 51 -0.62 2.46 7.75
CA CYS A 51 -1.77 3.35 7.90
C CYS A 51 -2.93 2.69 8.66
N ILE A 52 -3.19 1.39 8.43
CA ILE A 52 -4.21 0.63 9.17
C ILE A 52 -3.83 0.48 10.64
N ASP A 53 -2.55 0.20 10.94
CA ASP A 53 -2.05 0.16 12.32
C ASP A 53 -2.31 1.49 13.05
N LEU A 54 -2.01 2.62 12.39
CA LEU A 54 -2.14 3.97 12.95
C LEU A 54 -3.59 4.40 13.23
N ILE A 55 -4.56 3.90 12.47
CA ILE A 55 -5.99 4.18 12.71
C ILE A 55 -6.65 3.16 13.66
N GLY A 56 -5.85 2.31 14.31
CA GLY A 56 -6.31 1.33 15.30
C GLY A 56 -6.96 0.09 14.68
N GLY A 57 -6.63 -0.22 13.42
CA GLY A 57 -7.06 -1.43 12.73
C GLY A 57 -6.18 -2.65 13.07
N PRO A 58 -6.44 -3.80 12.42
CA PRO A 58 -5.64 -5.01 12.61
C PRO A 58 -4.24 -4.83 12.01
N TYR A 59 -3.28 -5.58 12.55
CA TYR A 59 -1.93 -5.65 11.98
C TYR A 59 -1.95 -6.48 10.70
N LEU A 60 -1.69 -5.84 9.56
CA LEU A 60 -1.69 -6.48 8.25
C LEU A 60 -0.27 -6.86 7.81
N GLU A 61 -0.13 -8.04 7.22
CA GLU A 61 1.10 -8.52 6.60
C GLU A 61 0.90 -8.67 5.09
N SER A 62 1.98 -8.63 4.32
CA SER A 62 1.97 -8.82 2.86
C SER A 62 2.94 -9.92 2.47
N ASN A 63 2.74 -10.49 1.27
CA ASN A 63 3.74 -11.33 0.64
C ASN A 63 4.87 -10.42 0.07
N PRO A 64 6.12 -10.55 0.54
CA PRO A 64 7.24 -9.74 0.07
C PRO A 64 7.52 -9.89 -1.44
N GLY A 65 7.16 -11.03 -2.05
CA GLY A 65 7.28 -11.25 -3.49
C GLY A 65 6.27 -10.44 -4.34
N VAL A 66 5.24 -9.86 -3.71
CA VAL A 66 4.22 -9.04 -4.38
C VAL A 66 4.39 -7.56 -4.02
N CYS A 67 4.48 -7.27 -2.71
CA CYS A 67 4.63 -5.92 -2.18
C CYS A 67 5.35 -5.96 -0.83
N SER A 68 6.47 -5.25 -0.71
CA SER A 68 7.17 -5.08 0.56
C SER A 68 6.50 -3.96 1.37
N VAL A 69 6.09 -4.28 2.59
CA VAL A 69 5.39 -3.32 3.46
C VAL A 69 6.39 -2.49 4.25
N PHE A 70 6.19 -1.18 4.22
CA PHE A 70 6.97 -0.25 5.00
C PHE A 70 6.39 -0.12 6.41
N ARG A 71 7.25 -0.29 7.43
CA ARG A 71 7.00 0.07 8.83
C ARG A 71 8.26 0.68 9.46
N PRO A 72 8.15 1.71 10.31
CA PRO A 72 9.28 2.16 11.11
C PRO A 72 9.68 1.08 12.13
N LYS A 73 10.96 1.09 12.54
CA LYS A 73 11.52 0.07 13.47
C LYS A 73 10.71 -0.10 14.75
N SER A 74 10.12 0.98 15.27
CA SER A 74 9.31 0.99 16.48
C SER A 74 7.92 0.35 16.32
N ALA A 75 7.46 0.16 15.09
CA ALA A 75 6.15 -0.42 14.77
C ALA A 75 6.24 -1.86 14.25
N LEU A 76 7.45 -2.40 14.09
CA LEU A 76 7.64 -3.80 13.78
C LEU A 76 7.26 -4.64 15.00
N ARG A 77 6.41 -5.65 14.79
CA ARG A 77 6.17 -6.65 15.84
C ARG A 77 7.44 -7.47 16.07
N PRO A 78 7.76 -7.83 17.33
CA PRO A 78 8.80 -8.80 17.58
C PRO A 78 8.42 -10.14 16.92
N ASP A 79 9.38 -10.77 16.25
CA ASP A 79 9.20 -12.14 15.78
C ASP A 79 8.86 -13.02 16.98
N SER A 80 7.73 -13.74 16.88
CA SER A 80 7.17 -14.59 17.95
C SER A 80 7.86 -15.96 17.97
#